data_AF-A0A934A499-F1
#
_entry.id   AF-A0A934A499-F1
#
_cell.length_a   1.000
_cell.length_b   1.000
_cell.length_c   1.000
_cell.angle_alpha   90.00
_cell.angle_beta   90.00
_cell.angle_gamma   90.00
#
_symmetry.space_group_name_H-M   'P 1'
#
loop_
_entity.id
_entity.type
_entity.pdbx_description
1 polymer ?
#
loop_
_entity_poly.entity_id
_entity_poly.type
_entity_poly.pdbx_seq_one_letter_code
_entity_poly.pdbx_strand_id
1 'polypeptide(L)'
;LIIDKSGLSRAAGRVIALPGVFRRAKQSALKSTGWMIRGEMRDFIESGGGGAWPGRHPLSATFFKKYKMGTSRWGRSKKTMGPMFWLGRFSRYRITDDMALIGFGKSHGSKASKAERESPATISPFLMSVLRRAEQGENTLVTKSMRRFFGATRKSNSKSLAAGRTFFPLRASTKVLETPRRPIFGPVMARIQNQITPHFEDRFWLAVTRYREGAENKR
;
A
#
# COMPACT_ATOMS: atom_id res chain seq x y z
N LEU A 1 -0.79 23.46 13.78
CA LEU A 1 0.60 23.95 13.67
C LEU A 1 0.51 25.44 13.36
N ILE A 2 0.66 26.29 14.38
CA ILE A 2 0.66 27.76 14.20
C ILE A 2 2.08 28.11 13.79
N ILE A 3 2.27 28.55 12.55
CA ILE A 3 3.60 28.96 12.05
C ILE A 3 3.75 30.44 12.37
N ASP A 4 4.71 30.77 13.24
CA ASP A 4 5.13 32.14 13.53
C ASP A 4 5.73 32.77 12.25
N LYS A 5 5.20 33.93 11.86
CA LYS A 5 5.59 34.64 10.63
C LYS A 5 6.95 35.32 10.75
N SER A 6 7.44 35.54 11.98
CA SER A 6 8.69 36.26 12.25
C SER A 6 9.94 35.49 11.80
N GLY A 7 9.87 34.15 11.72
CA GLY A 7 10.99 33.27 11.33
C GLY A 7 11.00 32.83 9.87
N LEU A 8 10.04 33.27 9.04
CA LEU A 8 9.98 32.89 7.62
C LEU A 8 10.94 33.77 6.82
N SER A 9 11.84 33.14 6.04
CA SER A 9 12.72 33.88 5.12
C SER A 9 11.89 34.77 4.18
N ARG A 10 12.43 35.93 3.75
CA ARG A 10 11.75 36.85 2.80
C ARG A 10 11.23 36.12 1.54
N ALA A 11 11.89 35.04 1.13
CA ALA A 11 11.46 34.19 0.02
C ALA A 11 10.19 33.39 0.35
N ALA A 12 10.09 32.81 1.55
CA ALA A 12 8.90 32.08 1.99
C ALA A 12 7.68 33.01 2.14
N GLY A 13 7.88 34.24 2.63
CA GLY A 13 6.83 35.27 2.70
C GLY A 13 6.27 35.65 1.33
N ARG A 14 7.12 35.77 0.30
CA ARG A 14 6.70 36.07 -1.08
C ARG A 14 5.95 34.92 -1.76
N VAL A 15 6.27 33.67 -1.42
CA VAL A 15 5.57 32.49 -1.96
C VAL A 15 4.19 32.32 -1.34
N ILE A 16 4.04 32.60 -0.04
CA ILE A 16 2.74 32.64 0.64
C ILE A 16 1.83 33.73 0.03
N ALA A 17 2.41 34.86 -0.42
CA ALA A 17 1.69 35.93 -1.07
C ALA A 17 1.14 35.59 -2.48
N LEU A 18 1.51 34.43 -3.05
CA LEU A 18 0.98 33.92 -4.33
C LEU A 18 0.08 32.70 -4.08
N PRO A 19 -1.17 32.89 -3.61
CA PRO A 19 -2.01 31.81 -3.08
C PRO A 19 -2.27 30.66 -4.08
N GLY A 20 -2.31 30.97 -5.39
CA GLY A 20 -2.44 29.95 -6.44
C GLY A 20 -1.20 29.06 -6.59
N VAL A 21 0.00 29.64 -6.53
CA VAL A 21 1.27 28.92 -6.68
C VAL A 21 1.54 28.08 -5.43
N PHE A 22 1.37 28.66 -4.25
CA PHE A 22 1.54 27.97 -2.98
C PHE A 22 0.66 26.72 -2.88
N ARG A 23 -0.64 26.85 -3.16
CA ARG A 23 -1.58 25.73 -3.10
C ARG A 23 -1.21 24.61 -4.07
N ARG A 24 -0.83 24.95 -5.31
CA ARG A 24 -0.40 23.97 -6.32
C ARG A 24 0.90 23.27 -5.93
N ALA A 25 1.88 24.02 -5.42
CA ALA A 25 3.14 23.49 -4.94
C ALA A 25 2.94 22.54 -3.76
N LYS A 26 2.14 22.95 -2.76
CA LYS A 26 1.74 22.13 -1.60
C LYS A 26 1.09 20.83 -2.05
N GLN A 27 0.08 20.89 -2.92
CA GLN A 27 -0.57 19.68 -3.43
C GLN A 27 0.39 18.77 -4.21
N SER A 28 1.30 19.33 -5.00
CA SER A 28 2.32 18.56 -5.72
C SER A 28 3.28 17.85 -4.75
N ALA A 29 3.74 18.55 -3.71
CA ALA A 29 4.59 17.99 -2.67
C ALA A 29 3.87 16.88 -1.88
N LEU A 30 2.64 17.13 -1.43
CA LEU A 30 1.81 16.14 -0.74
C LEU A 30 1.61 14.86 -1.58
N LYS A 31 1.36 14.99 -2.89
CA LYS A 31 1.27 13.84 -3.82
C LYS A 31 2.57 13.04 -3.87
N SER A 32 3.71 13.73 -3.96
CA SER A 32 5.03 13.07 -3.97
C SER A 32 5.32 12.34 -2.66
N THR A 33 5.08 12.98 -1.52
CA THR A 33 5.25 12.37 -0.19
C THR A 33 4.29 11.19 0.02
N GLY A 34 3.03 11.32 -0.37
CA GLY A 34 2.06 10.22 -0.32
C GLY A 34 2.47 9.04 -1.20
N TRP A 35 3.06 9.30 -2.38
CA TRP A 35 3.60 8.26 -3.25
C TRP A 35 4.80 7.54 -2.63
N MET A 36 5.72 8.28 -2.01
CA MET A 36 6.88 7.74 -1.29
C MET A 36 6.43 6.80 -0.16
N ILE A 37 5.54 7.27 0.72
CA ILE A 37 5.04 6.47 1.85
C ILE A 37 4.30 5.22 1.34
N ARG A 38 3.47 5.35 0.30
CA ARG A 38 2.80 4.22 -0.33
C ARG A 38 3.81 3.21 -0.89
N GLY A 39 4.89 3.67 -1.49
CA GLY A 39 5.99 2.84 -2.01
C GLY A 39 6.62 2.00 -0.89
N GLU A 40 7.05 2.65 0.19
CA GLU A 40 7.63 1.98 1.36
C GLU A 40 6.66 1.00 2.02
N MET A 41 5.38 1.39 2.14
CA MET A 41 4.32 0.51 2.64
C MET A 41 4.15 -0.74 1.77
N ARG A 42 4.16 -0.55 0.45
CA ARG A 42 4.04 -1.64 -0.52
C ARG A 42 5.26 -2.54 -0.46
N ASP A 43 6.45 -1.96 -0.40
CA ASP A 43 7.71 -2.67 -0.33
C ASP A 43 7.81 -3.45 0.99
N PHE A 44 7.39 -2.91 2.12
CA PHE A 44 7.33 -3.67 3.38
C PHE A 44 6.46 -4.92 3.26
N ILE A 45 5.29 -4.79 2.61
CA ILE A 45 4.33 -5.89 2.48
C ILE A 45 4.78 -6.93 1.46
N GLU A 46 5.26 -6.46 0.30
CA GLU A 46 5.66 -7.29 -0.86
C GLU A 46 7.08 -7.84 -0.72
N SER A 47 7.96 -7.19 0.05
CA SER A 47 9.38 -7.55 0.13
C SER A 47 9.54 -8.98 0.60
N GLY A 48 10.32 -9.68 -0.23
CA GLY A 48 10.43 -11.12 -0.22
C GLY A 48 11.42 -11.67 0.79
N GLY A 49 11.87 -10.86 1.76
CA GLY A 49 13.09 -11.10 2.55
C GLY A 49 14.36 -10.63 1.85
N GLY A 50 14.31 -9.54 1.09
CA GLY A 50 15.49 -8.87 0.56
C GLY A 50 15.43 -7.36 0.82
N GLY A 51 16.55 -6.76 1.22
CA GLY A 51 16.67 -5.33 1.53
C GLY A 51 16.53 -5.01 3.01
N ALA A 52 15.95 -3.83 3.31
CA ALA A 52 15.91 -3.25 4.66
C ALA A 52 14.68 -3.63 5.51
N TRP A 53 13.87 -4.58 5.03
CA TRP A 53 12.62 -4.99 5.67
C TRP A 53 12.64 -6.47 6.07
N PRO A 54 11.93 -6.86 7.15
CA PRO A 54 11.88 -8.23 7.61
C PRO A 54 11.32 -9.17 6.54
N GLY A 55 11.64 -10.46 6.68
CA GLY A 55 11.21 -11.51 5.75
C GLY A 55 9.70 -11.56 5.46
N ARG A 56 9.33 -12.28 4.40
CA ARG A 56 7.92 -12.49 4.03
C ARG A 56 7.12 -12.96 5.23
N HIS A 57 5.88 -12.49 5.34
CA HIS A 57 4.91 -13.06 6.28
C HIS A 57 4.90 -14.60 6.19
N PRO A 58 4.84 -15.34 7.31
CA PRO A 58 4.87 -16.81 7.30
C PRO A 58 3.83 -17.43 6.36
N LEU A 59 2.60 -16.90 6.31
CA LEU A 59 1.60 -17.37 5.33
C LEU A 59 2.10 -17.18 3.89
N SER A 60 2.67 -16.02 3.54
CA SER A 60 3.23 -15.81 2.21
C SER A 60 4.43 -16.73 1.93
N ALA A 61 5.25 -17.04 2.93
CA ALA A 61 6.38 -17.95 2.82
C ALA A 61 5.93 -19.39 2.55
N THR A 62 4.88 -19.88 3.22
CA THR A 62 4.32 -21.23 3.00
C THR A 62 3.76 -21.39 1.60
N PHE A 63 3.03 -20.38 1.10
CA PHE A 63 2.56 -20.37 -0.28
C PHE A 63 3.76 -20.34 -1.25
N PHE A 64 4.78 -19.53 -0.97
CA PHE A 64 5.98 -19.46 -1.81
C PHE A 64 6.77 -20.78 -1.86
N LYS A 65 6.98 -21.45 -0.72
CA LYS A 65 7.62 -22.78 -0.65
C LYS A 65 6.85 -23.80 -1.50
N LYS A 66 5.52 -23.80 -1.45
CA LYS A 66 4.70 -24.66 -2.31
C LYS A 66 4.90 -24.38 -3.80
N TYR A 67 4.98 -23.11 -4.19
CA TYR A 67 5.24 -22.74 -5.58
C TYR A 67 6.69 -23.08 -6.03
N LYS A 68 7.66 -23.06 -5.10
CA LYS A 68 9.07 -23.38 -5.38
C LYS A 68 9.36 -24.90 -5.39
N MET A 69 8.67 -25.69 -4.57
CA MET A 69 8.80 -27.16 -4.52
C MET A 69 8.03 -27.89 -5.63
N GLY A 70 7.26 -27.18 -6.46
CA GLY A 70 6.66 -27.74 -7.66
C GLY A 70 7.67 -27.84 -8.80
N THR A 71 8.38 -28.96 -8.92
CA THR A 71 9.18 -29.37 -10.10
C THR A 71 8.33 -29.78 -11.29
N SER A 72 7.02 -29.72 -11.18
CA SER A 72 6.13 -30.20 -12.20
C SER A 72 5.93 -29.11 -13.26
N ARG A 73 5.59 -29.49 -14.51
CA ARG A 73 5.14 -28.69 -15.69
C ARG A 73 4.00 -27.67 -15.41
N TRP A 74 3.75 -27.35 -14.14
CA TRP A 74 2.58 -26.76 -13.54
C TRP A 74 2.90 -25.37 -13.02
N GLY A 75 2.77 -24.41 -13.93
CA GLY A 75 2.52 -23.01 -13.58
C GLY A 75 3.75 -22.24 -13.08
N ARG A 76 4.70 -21.97 -13.99
CA ARG A 76 5.62 -20.83 -13.90
C ARG A 76 4.83 -19.52 -13.90
N SER A 77 4.06 -19.22 -12.85
CA SER A 77 3.61 -17.84 -12.65
C SER A 77 4.85 -17.05 -12.27
N LYS A 78 5.37 -16.25 -13.21
CA LYS A 78 6.53 -15.35 -13.01
C LYS A 78 6.34 -14.35 -11.85
N LYS A 79 5.17 -14.30 -11.20
CA LYS A 79 4.88 -13.46 -10.04
C LYS A 79 4.21 -14.30 -8.95
N THR A 80 5.05 -14.92 -8.11
CA THR A 80 4.65 -15.73 -6.96
C THR A 80 4.17 -14.82 -5.82
N MET A 81 2.90 -14.45 -5.87
CA MET A 81 2.25 -13.54 -4.93
C MET A 81 1.56 -14.37 -3.83
N GLY A 82 2.11 -14.41 -2.61
CA GLY A 82 1.41 -14.97 -1.45
C GLY A 82 0.18 -14.12 -1.07
N PRO A 83 -0.71 -14.59 -0.18
CA PRO A 83 -1.93 -13.86 0.19
C PRO A 83 -1.67 -12.43 0.70
N MET A 84 -0.57 -12.21 1.43
CA MET A 84 -0.19 -10.85 1.87
C MET A 84 0.44 -10.02 0.76
N PHE A 85 1.06 -10.63 -0.26
CA PHE A 85 1.61 -9.89 -1.39
C PHE A 85 0.52 -9.08 -2.09
N TRP A 86 -0.69 -9.66 -2.21
CA TRP A 86 -1.82 -8.98 -2.83
C TRP A 86 -2.17 -7.67 -2.10
N LEU A 87 -2.09 -7.63 -0.77
CA LEU A 87 -2.40 -6.42 0.02
C LEU A 87 -1.51 -5.23 -0.34
N GLY A 88 -0.22 -5.44 -0.63
CA GLY A 88 0.69 -4.37 -1.08
C GLY A 88 0.19 -3.68 -2.35
N ARG A 89 -0.44 -4.44 -3.26
CA ARG A 89 -1.09 -3.89 -4.47
C ARG A 89 -2.33 -3.05 -4.16
N PHE A 90 -2.89 -3.13 -2.96
CA PHE A 90 -3.99 -2.28 -2.49
C PHE A 90 -3.53 -1.11 -1.63
N SER A 91 -2.23 -0.95 -1.35
CA SER A 91 -1.72 0.26 -0.70
C SER A 91 -2.02 1.49 -1.57
N ARG A 92 -2.69 2.48 -0.98
CA ARG A 92 -3.17 3.71 -1.60
C ARG A 92 -2.81 4.91 -0.72
N TYR A 93 -2.85 6.08 -1.36
CA TYR A 93 -2.88 7.34 -0.65
C TYR A 93 -3.96 8.25 -1.23
N ARG A 94 -4.48 9.15 -0.39
CA ARG A 94 -5.44 10.21 -0.70
C ARG A 94 -4.83 11.53 -0.28
N ILE A 95 -4.93 12.55 -1.14
CA ILE A 95 -4.56 13.92 -0.77
C ILE A 95 -5.83 14.69 -0.40
N THR A 96 -5.75 15.42 0.69
CA THR A 96 -6.72 16.45 1.10
C THR A 96 -6.02 17.81 1.03
N ASP A 97 -6.68 18.90 1.40
CA ASP A 97 -6.06 20.23 1.35
C ASP A 97 -4.82 20.36 2.22
N ASP A 98 -4.76 19.60 3.32
CA ASP A 98 -3.71 19.73 4.34
C ASP A 98 -2.88 18.48 4.59
N MET A 99 -3.35 17.31 4.18
CA MET A 99 -2.68 16.04 4.52
C MET A 99 -2.74 14.99 3.42
N ALA A 100 -1.74 14.11 3.45
CA ALA A 100 -1.72 12.86 2.70
C ALA A 100 -2.16 11.71 3.63
N LEU A 101 -3.30 11.10 3.33
CA LEU A 101 -3.84 9.94 4.03
C LEU A 101 -3.37 8.66 3.36
N ILE A 102 -2.84 7.71 4.13
CA ILE A 102 -2.39 6.40 3.64
C ILE A 102 -3.40 5.34 4.05
N GLY A 103 -3.71 4.40 3.14
CA GLY A 103 -4.68 3.34 3.42
C GLY A 103 -4.70 2.25 2.37
N PHE A 104 -5.75 1.40 2.40
CA PHE A 104 -5.89 0.28 1.48
C PHE A 104 -7.21 0.35 0.71
N GLY A 105 -7.16 0.23 -0.61
CA GLY A 105 -8.31 0.48 -1.49
C GLY A 105 -8.17 -0.12 -2.87
N LYS A 106 -9.30 -0.30 -3.57
CA LYS A 106 -9.32 -0.80 -4.95
C LYS A 106 -8.68 0.23 -5.90
N SER A 107 -8.06 -0.24 -6.98
CA SER A 107 -7.64 0.65 -8.06
C SER A 107 -8.87 1.03 -8.87
N HIS A 108 -9.03 2.31 -9.19
CA HIS A 108 -9.79 2.72 -10.35
C HIS A 108 -9.15 2.04 -11.57
N GLY A 109 -9.91 1.23 -12.31
CA GLY A 109 -9.38 0.42 -13.41
C GLY A 109 -8.89 1.28 -14.58
N SER A 110 -8.32 0.67 -15.62
CA SER A 110 -7.96 1.38 -16.86
C SER A 110 -9.16 2.03 -17.56
N LYS A 111 -10.39 1.64 -17.21
CA LYS A 111 -11.63 2.24 -17.69
C LYS A 111 -12.15 3.39 -16.83
N ALA A 112 -11.50 3.70 -15.71
CA ALA A 112 -11.93 4.78 -14.85
C ALA A 112 -11.69 6.13 -15.51
N SER A 113 -12.64 7.04 -15.34
CA SER A 113 -12.57 8.39 -15.90
C SER A 113 -11.37 9.14 -15.33
N LYS A 114 -10.91 10.19 -16.03
CA LYS A 114 -9.84 11.07 -15.52
C LYS A 114 -10.20 11.62 -14.14
N ALA A 115 -11.47 11.98 -13.93
CA ALA A 115 -11.98 12.46 -12.65
C ALA A 115 -11.94 11.38 -11.56
N GLU A 116 -12.24 10.11 -11.87
CA GLU A 116 -12.12 8.99 -10.92
C GLU A 116 -10.67 8.64 -10.59
N ARG A 117 -9.75 8.78 -11.55
CA ARG A 117 -8.31 8.58 -11.32
C ARG A 117 -7.70 9.72 -10.50
N GLU A 118 -8.24 10.92 -10.67
CA GLU A 118 -7.87 12.12 -9.90
C GLU A 118 -8.60 12.20 -8.55
N SER A 119 -9.71 11.46 -8.40
CA SER A 119 -10.41 11.28 -7.14
C SER A 119 -9.52 10.54 -6.15
N PRO A 120 -9.49 10.99 -4.88
CA PRO A 120 -8.70 10.32 -3.88
C PRO A 120 -9.14 8.86 -3.72
N ALA A 121 -8.18 7.95 -3.85
CA ALA A 121 -8.44 6.52 -3.84
C ALA A 121 -9.36 6.12 -2.67
N THR A 122 -10.46 5.44 -2.97
CA THR A 122 -11.43 5.02 -1.95
C THR A 122 -10.79 3.98 -1.04
N ILE A 123 -10.57 4.34 0.22
CA ILE A 123 -10.15 3.40 1.25
C ILE A 123 -11.31 2.42 1.47
N SER A 124 -11.04 1.12 1.35
CA SER A 124 -12.05 0.08 1.48
C SER A 124 -12.12 -0.39 2.94
N PRO A 125 -13.28 -0.29 3.62
CA PRO A 125 -13.44 -0.77 5.00
C PRO A 125 -13.08 -2.25 5.15
N PHE A 126 -13.45 -3.06 4.14
CA PHE A 126 -13.10 -4.48 4.11
C PHE A 126 -11.58 -4.73 4.03
N LEU A 127 -10.86 -3.99 3.17
CA LEU A 127 -9.41 -4.16 3.09
C LEU A 127 -8.70 -3.65 4.34
N MET A 128 -9.21 -2.57 4.93
CA MET A 128 -8.72 -2.08 6.21
C MET A 128 -8.99 -3.07 7.35
N SER A 129 -10.11 -3.79 7.35
CA SER A 129 -10.37 -4.84 8.36
C SER A 129 -9.45 -6.04 8.18
N VAL A 130 -9.17 -6.45 6.94
CA VAL A 130 -8.16 -7.49 6.65
C VAL A 130 -6.77 -7.05 7.10
N LEU A 131 -6.40 -5.79 6.86
CA LEU A 131 -5.13 -5.24 7.31
C LEU A 131 -5.03 -5.21 8.82
N ARG A 132 -6.04 -4.70 9.53
CA ARG A 132 -6.05 -4.62 11.00
C ARG A 132 -5.88 -6.01 11.61
N ARG A 133 -6.55 -7.02 11.06
CA ARG A 133 -6.37 -8.41 11.48
C ARG A 133 -4.95 -8.92 11.25
N ALA A 134 -4.34 -8.59 10.12
CA ALA A 134 -2.94 -8.92 9.90
C ALA A 134 -2.00 -8.19 10.87
N GLU A 135 -2.28 -6.93 11.21
CA GLU A 135 -1.47 -6.12 12.14
C GLU A 135 -1.53 -6.57 13.59
N GLN A 136 -2.69 -7.09 14.01
CA GLN A 136 -2.93 -7.57 15.38
C GLN A 136 -2.63 -9.06 15.52
N GLY A 137 -2.67 -9.81 14.42
CA GLY A 137 -2.83 -11.26 14.46
C GLY A 137 -4.28 -11.62 14.79
N GLU A 138 -4.75 -12.76 14.30
CA GLU A 138 -6.11 -13.23 14.57
C GLU A 138 -6.14 -14.75 14.65
N ASN A 139 -6.91 -15.24 15.63
CA ASN A 139 -7.29 -16.64 15.74
C ASN A 139 -8.70 -16.80 15.18
N THR A 140 -8.82 -17.35 13.97
CA THR A 140 -10.12 -17.55 13.32
C THR A 140 -10.60 -18.98 13.53
N LEU A 141 -11.81 -19.17 14.07
CA LEU A 141 -12.42 -20.50 14.15
C LEU A 141 -12.62 -21.09 12.75
N VAL A 142 -12.20 -22.35 12.57
CA VAL A 142 -12.27 -23.02 11.28
C VAL A 142 -13.69 -23.50 11.01
N THR A 143 -14.37 -22.78 10.11
CA THR A 143 -15.68 -23.22 9.61
C THR A 143 -15.55 -24.42 8.68
N LYS A 144 -16.65 -25.16 8.49
CA LYS A 144 -16.71 -26.28 7.52
C LYS A 144 -16.32 -25.85 6.10
N SER A 145 -16.69 -24.63 5.70
CA SER A 145 -16.34 -24.06 4.40
C SER A 145 -14.84 -23.75 4.30
N MET A 146 -14.26 -23.09 5.32
CA MET A 146 -12.82 -22.80 5.34
C MET A 146 -11.98 -24.08 5.32
N ARG A 147 -12.41 -25.12 6.03
CA ARG A 147 -11.74 -26.44 6.03
C ARG A 147 -11.63 -27.05 4.63
N ARG A 148 -12.64 -26.82 3.79
CA ARG A 148 -12.75 -27.34 2.42
C ARG A 148 -12.10 -26.44 1.37
N PHE A 149 -11.94 -25.14 1.64
CA PHE A 149 -11.55 -24.16 0.60
C PHE A 149 -10.43 -23.20 1.02
N PHE A 150 -9.70 -23.47 2.11
CA PHE A 150 -8.62 -22.59 2.55
C PHE A 150 -7.56 -22.40 1.45
N GLY A 151 -7.18 -21.16 1.18
CA GLY A 151 -6.17 -20.82 0.17
C GLY A 151 -6.54 -21.27 -1.25
N ALA A 152 -7.82 -21.32 -1.60
CA ALA A 152 -8.25 -21.67 -2.94
C ALA A 152 -7.73 -20.66 -3.99
N THR A 153 -7.07 -21.15 -5.04
CA THR A 153 -6.34 -20.29 -6.01
C THR A 153 -7.02 -20.15 -7.38
N ARG A 154 -8.14 -20.85 -7.64
CA ARG A 154 -8.86 -20.81 -8.92
C ARG A 154 -10.33 -20.42 -8.74
N LYS A 155 -10.87 -19.69 -9.73
CA LYS A 155 -12.32 -19.44 -9.87
C LYS A 155 -13.08 -20.76 -9.94
N SER A 156 -14.23 -20.78 -9.26
CA SER A 156 -15.24 -21.83 -9.07
C SER A 156 -15.64 -22.74 -10.26
N ASN A 157 -15.17 -22.50 -11.48
CA ASN A 157 -15.69 -23.15 -12.70
C ASN A 157 -14.83 -24.32 -13.21
N SER A 158 -13.79 -24.72 -12.46
CA SER A 158 -13.02 -25.93 -12.78
C SER A 158 -13.81 -27.17 -12.37
N LYS A 159 -14.25 -27.99 -13.33
CA LYS A 159 -14.94 -29.27 -13.09
C LYS A 159 -14.18 -30.24 -12.15
N SER A 160 -12.90 -29.98 -11.85
CA SER A 160 -12.15 -30.68 -10.81
C SER A 160 -11.60 -29.72 -9.75
N LEU A 161 -12.21 -29.76 -8.56
CA LEU A 161 -11.62 -29.24 -7.33
C LEU A 161 -10.76 -30.36 -6.73
N ALA A 162 -9.46 -30.32 -6.98
CA ALA A 162 -8.51 -31.28 -6.41
C ALA A 162 -7.80 -30.66 -5.19
N ALA A 163 -7.82 -31.38 -4.05
CA ALA A 163 -7.08 -31.03 -2.85
C ALA A 163 -5.57 -30.89 -3.14
N GLY A 164 -4.92 -29.91 -2.53
CA GLY A 164 -3.50 -29.62 -2.78
C GLY A 164 -3.24 -28.88 -4.11
N ARG A 165 -4.10 -29.02 -5.12
CA ARG A 165 -3.99 -28.36 -6.44
C ARG A 165 -4.81 -27.08 -6.54
N THR A 166 -6.05 -27.10 -6.05
CA THR A 166 -7.00 -25.97 -6.14
C THR A 166 -7.25 -25.27 -4.82
N PHE A 167 -7.11 -25.98 -3.69
CA PHE A 167 -7.25 -25.49 -2.32
C PHE A 167 -6.32 -26.27 -1.36
N PHE A 168 -6.20 -25.80 -0.13
CA PHE A 168 -5.50 -26.47 0.96
C PHE A 168 -6.52 -27.04 1.94
N PRO A 169 -6.77 -28.36 1.96
CA PRO A 169 -7.61 -28.93 3.01
C PRO A 169 -6.94 -28.72 4.37
N LEU A 170 -7.70 -28.19 5.33
CA LEU A 170 -7.24 -28.13 6.72
C LEU A 170 -7.50 -29.48 7.38
N ARG A 171 -6.59 -29.94 8.25
CA ARG A 171 -6.76 -31.19 9.00
C ARG A 171 -8.05 -31.12 9.80
N ALA A 172 -8.77 -32.23 9.98
CA ALA A 172 -10.00 -32.27 10.80
C ALA A 172 -9.77 -31.75 12.24
N SER A 173 -8.57 -31.97 12.78
CA SER A 173 -8.16 -31.47 14.09
C SER A 173 -7.90 -29.96 14.15
N THR A 174 -7.71 -29.28 13.01
CA THR A 174 -7.53 -27.82 12.98
C THR A 174 -8.85 -27.14 13.33
N LYS A 175 -8.99 -26.66 14.57
CA LYS A 175 -10.18 -25.92 15.04
C LYS A 175 -10.02 -24.41 14.90
N VAL A 176 -8.78 -23.93 14.89
CA VAL A 176 -8.42 -22.52 14.78
C VAL A 176 -7.35 -22.34 13.69
N LEU A 177 -7.48 -21.27 12.90
CA LEU A 177 -6.42 -20.76 12.05
C LEU A 177 -5.75 -19.59 12.76
N GLU A 178 -4.46 -19.74 13.03
CA GLU A 178 -3.66 -18.69 13.62
C GLU A 178 -3.03 -17.85 12.50
N THR A 179 -3.44 -16.60 12.41
CA THR A 179 -2.78 -15.60 11.55
C THR A 179 -1.76 -14.87 12.40
N PRO A 180 -0.45 -15.08 12.20
CA PRO A 180 0.56 -14.43 13.02
C PRO A 180 0.51 -12.92 12.81
N ARG A 181 0.87 -12.19 13.86
CA ARG A 181 0.92 -10.73 13.87
C ARG A 181 1.98 -10.22 12.90
N ARG A 182 1.64 -9.23 12.06
CA ARG A 182 2.58 -8.48 11.23
C ARG A 182 2.29 -6.98 11.33
N PRO A 183 2.94 -6.25 12.26
CA PRO A 183 2.78 -4.80 12.34
C PRO A 183 3.30 -4.18 11.04
N ILE A 184 2.49 -3.34 10.40
CA ILE A 184 2.79 -2.76 9.09
C ILE A 184 3.05 -1.25 9.25
N PHE A 185 2.11 -0.51 9.82
CA PHE A 185 2.23 0.95 9.93
C PHE A 185 3.39 1.37 10.84
N GLY A 186 3.52 0.76 12.02
CA GLY A 186 4.55 1.12 12.99
C GLY A 186 5.97 1.06 12.40
N PRO A 187 6.42 -0.11 11.89
CA PRO A 187 7.74 -0.23 11.27
C PRO A 187 7.95 0.69 10.08
N VAL A 188 6.94 0.82 9.20
CA VAL A 188 7.02 1.71 8.01
C VAL A 188 7.20 3.16 8.45
N MET A 189 6.37 3.65 9.37
CA MET A 189 6.45 5.02 9.85
C MET A 189 7.75 5.28 10.59
N ALA A 190 8.21 4.38 11.47
CA ALA A 190 9.47 4.54 12.18
C ALA A 190 10.68 4.72 11.24
N ARG A 191 10.69 4.02 10.09
CA ARG A 191 11.77 4.15 9.09
C ARG A 191 11.74 5.49 8.36
N ILE A 192 10.55 5.94 7.97
CA ILE A 192 10.42 7.06 7.03
C ILE A 192 10.14 8.38 7.73
N GLN A 193 9.81 8.38 9.02
CA GLN A 193 9.38 9.57 9.78
C GLN A 193 10.35 10.74 9.60
N ASN A 194 11.65 10.49 9.73
CA ASN A 194 12.69 11.50 9.60
C ASN A 194 12.90 11.99 8.15
N GLN A 195 12.37 11.27 7.17
CA GLN A 195 12.47 11.60 5.74
C GLN A 195 11.23 12.34 5.23
N ILE A 196 10.08 12.23 5.92
CA ILE A 196 8.82 12.82 5.47
C ILE A 196 8.94 14.34 5.30
N THR A 197 9.41 15.04 6.34
CA THR A 197 9.50 16.51 6.31
C THR A 197 10.53 17.00 5.30
N PRO A 198 11.79 16.52 5.30
CA PRO A 198 12.78 16.96 4.30
C PRO A 198 12.35 16.67 2.86
N HIS A 199 11.78 15.49 2.60
CA HIS A 199 11.28 15.15 1.26
C HIS A 199 10.10 16.04 0.85
N PHE A 200 9.19 16.36 1.77
CA PHE A 200 8.10 17.29 1.49
C PHE A 200 8.63 18.68 1.12
N GLU A 201 9.56 19.23 1.90
CA GLU A 201 10.13 20.56 1.69
C GLU A 201 10.88 20.64 0.36
N ASP A 202 11.74 19.67 0.06
CA ASP A 202 12.45 19.57 -1.23
C ASP A 202 11.46 19.60 -2.40
N ARG A 203 10.44 18.74 -2.37
CA ARG A 203 9.43 18.66 -3.43
C ARG A 203 8.54 19.89 -3.51
N PHE A 204 8.31 20.56 -2.39
CA PHE A 204 7.58 21.81 -2.34
C PHE A 204 8.35 22.91 -3.05
N TRP A 205 9.62 23.13 -2.70
CA TRP A 205 10.44 24.18 -3.32
C TRP A 205 10.67 23.93 -4.81
N LEU A 206 10.94 22.68 -5.21
CA LEU A 206 11.02 22.31 -6.63
C LEU A 206 9.73 22.63 -7.38
N ALA A 207 8.57 22.37 -6.77
CA ALA A 207 7.28 22.69 -7.39
C ALA A 207 7.02 24.20 -7.45
N VAL A 208 7.42 24.97 -6.43
CA VAL A 208 7.34 26.44 -6.44
C VAL A 208 8.12 27.00 -7.62
N THR A 209 9.39 26.62 -7.78
CA THR A 209 10.26 27.08 -8.87
C THR A 209 9.61 26.80 -10.23
N ARG A 210 9.20 25.55 -10.46
CA ARG A 210 8.52 25.14 -11.71
C ARG A 210 7.25 25.95 -12.01
N TYR A 211 6.43 26.24 -11.00
CA TYR A 211 5.18 26.98 -11.21
C TYR A 211 5.38 28.49 -11.37
N ARG A 212 6.49 29.04 -10.87
CA ARG A 212 6.87 30.44 -11.12
C ARG A 212 7.38 30.61 -12.55
N GLU A 213 8.36 29.80 -12.95
CA GLU A 213 8.93 29.83 -14.32
C GLU A 213 7.86 29.53 -15.39
N GLY A 214 7.00 28.54 -15.14
CA GLY A 214 5.91 28.21 -16.07
C GLY A 214 4.78 29.24 -16.14
N ALA A 215 4.69 30.16 -15.16
CA ALA A 215 3.76 31.30 -15.21
C ALA A 215 4.37 32.50 -15.96
N GLU A 216 5.69 32.66 -15.90
CA GLU A 216 6.43 33.69 -16.66
C GLU A 216 6.43 33.37 -18.16
N ASN A 217 6.63 32.11 -18.55
CA ASN A 217 6.61 31.68 -19.97
C ASN A 217 5.22 31.66 -20.64
N LYS A 218 4.15 31.98 -19.89
CA LYS A 218 2.77 32.05 -20.42
C LYS A 218 2.23 33.49 -20.53
N ARG A 219 3.03 34.48 -20.14
CA ARG A 219 2.76 35.90 -20.36
C ARG A 219 3.48 36.35 -21.62
#